data_AF-A0A1M6WZV2-F1
#
_entry.id   AF-A0A1M6WZV2-F1
#
_cell.length_a   1.000
_cell.length_b   1.000
_cell.length_c   1.000
_cell.angle_alpha   90.00
_cell.angle_beta   90.00
_cell.angle_gamma   90.00
#
_symmetry.space_group_name_H-M   'P 1'
#
loop_
_entity.id
_entity.type
_entity.pdbx_description
1 polymer ?
#
loop_
_entity_poly.entity_id
_entity_poly.type
_entity_poly.pdbx_seq_one_letter_code
_entity_poly.pdbx_strand_id
1 'polypeptide(L)'
;MRKILVAVLCLCFFSSSFAQQQYPYYADIQAFKHQDSIDAPTGNEILFIGSSSFTYWQDVNNYFPGHHIINRGFGGSNLLDVMHYANDVIFAYKPKQIVIYCGENDLASDTVKATAVLKRFQTLYTMIRQRMPNTSVTYISIKPSPSRARLMPEMVKTNKAIQQFLAKQPNTSFVDVYSKMLNANGTIKAELFKEDQLHMKPVGYRIWQKALAPHLVDQQLVTMKAATFNLRLNIAYDSANAWPHRKEMVRDLIQYHHFDVFGVQEALIDQMHDLEAMPAYAHVGVGRNDGKEGGEFSAIFYNKEKYELVKSGNFWLSPTPEVPSKGWDAAYIRICTWAQLSEKTTGKTFYFFNTHFDNEGVQARENSAKMILEKIHQLSDPSTPVIITGDFNSSPATSAYGTMARQFNDAKLVSKSKPYGPDSTFQDFKYHNWINVVKEGRIDFIFVNNNIEVLNYAVLTDSRDLRFPSDHFPVVCTIRF
;
A
#
# COMPACT_ATOMS: atom_id res chain seq x y z
N MET A 1 57.37 -69.14 15.02
CA MET A 1 56.50 -68.03 15.47
C MET A 1 57.31 -66.73 15.42
N ARG A 2 57.07 -65.86 14.43
CA ARG A 2 57.74 -64.54 14.28
C ARG A 2 56.66 -63.48 14.15
N LYS A 3 56.66 -62.48 15.05
CA LYS A 3 55.83 -61.28 14.96
C LYS A 3 56.63 -60.19 14.22
N ILE A 4 56.05 -59.60 13.18
CA ILE A 4 56.57 -58.43 12.47
C ILE A 4 55.70 -57.23 12.86
N LEU A 5 56.35 -56.16 13.31
CA LEU A 5 55.75 -54.87 13.61
C LEU A 5 55.86 -54.00 12.34
N VAL A 6 54.74 -53.50 11.81
CA VAL A 6 54.73 -52.53 10.70
C VAL A 6 54.30 -51.18 11.26
N ALA A 7 55.17 -50.19 11.14
CA ALA A 7 54.87 -48.79 11.43
C ALA A 7 54.46 -48.09 10.13
N VAL A 8 53.30 -47.44 10.12
CA VAL A 8 52.80 -46.60 9.01
C VAL A 8 52.94 -45.15 9.43
N LEU A 9 53.77 -44.39 8.70
CA LEU A 9 53.89 -42.93 8.82
C LEU A 9 52.82 -42.27 7.93
N CYS A 10 51.86 -41.55 8.52
CA CYS A 10 50.95 -40.67 7.79
C CYS A 10 51.53 -39.25 7.74
N LEU A 11 51.83 -38.76 6.53
CA LEU A 11 52.09 -37.34 6.29
C LEU A 11 50.78 -36.58 6.16
N CYS A 12 50.50 -35.64 7.06
CA CYS A 12 49.43 -34.66 6.93
C CYS A 12 49.93 -33.41 6.21
N PHE A 13 49.37 -33.11 5.04
CA PHE A 13 49.49 -31.81 4.39
C PHE A 13 48.56 -30.81 5.09
N PHE A 14 49.11 -29.77 5.70
CA PHE A 14 48.34 -28.61 6.15
C PHE A 14 48.17 -27.63 4.98
N SER A 15 46.98 -27.57 4.39
CA SER A 15 46.59 -26.49 3.49
C SER A 15 46.05 -25.32 4.32
N SER A 16 46.79 -24.23 4.38
CA SER A 16 46.36 -22.98 5.02
C SER A 16 45.31 -22.28 4.14
N SER A 17 44.04 -22.38 4.51
CA SER A 17 42.97 -21.59 3.88
C SER A 17 43.08 -20.13 4.35
N PHE A 18 43.46 -19.22 3.47
CA PHE A 18 43.36 -17.78 3.71
C PHE A 18 41.88 -17.37 3.63
N ALA A 19 41.25 -17.06 4.76
CA ALA A 19 39.95 -16.40 4.77
C ALA A 19 40.10 -15.00 4.13
N GLN A 20 39.30 -14.70 3.12
CA GLN A 20 39.28 -13.39 2.47
C GLN A 20 38.87 -12.32 3.49
N GLN A 21 39.70 -11.30 3.68
CA GLN A 21 39.39 -10.20 4.59
C GLN A 21 38.12 -9.49 4.10
N GLN A 22 37.09 -9.47 4.95
CA GLN A 22 35.81 -8.83 4.65
C GLN A 22 35.99 -7.31 4.52
N TYR A 23 35.30 -6.71 3.55
CA TYR A 23 35.23 -5.26 3.42
C TYR A 23 34.60 -4.66 4.69
N PRO A 24 35.02 -3.46 5.14
CA PRO A 24 34.44 -2.82 6.32
C PRO A 24 32.90 -2.83 6.35
N TYR A 25 32.32 -2.89 7.54
CA TYR A 25 30.87 -2.86 7.78
C TYR A 25 30.07 -4.05 7.22
N TYR A 26 30.72 -5.13 6.78
CA TYR A 26 30.04 -6.32 6.26
C TYR A 26 28.93 -6.84 7.20
N ALA A 27 29.20 -6.86 8.52
CA ALA A 27 28.24 -7.31 9.53
C ALA A 27 26.97 -6.45 9.58
N ASP A 28 27.08 -5.12 9.43
CA ASP A 28 25.93 -4.21 9.37
C ASP A 28 25.04 -4.55 8.16
N ILE A 29 25.67 -4.85 7.01
CA ILE A 29 24.95 -5.20 5.78
C ILE A 29 24.24 -6.55 5.91
N GLN A 30 24.86 -7.53 6.58
CA GLN A 30 24.20 -8.81 6.85
C GLN A 30 23.01 -8.64 7.81
N ALA A 31 23.12 -7.75 8.80
CA ALA A 31 22.00 -7.45 9.70
C ALA A 31 20.80 -6.85 8.94
N PHE A 32 21.04 -5.94 7.99
CA PHE A 32 19.98 -5.41 7.13
C PHE A 32 19.33 -6.50 6.28
N LYS A 33 20.11 -7.36 5.63
CA LYS A 33 19.57 -8.49 4.84
C LYS A 33 18.74 -9.43 5.67
N HIS A 34 19.16 -9.70 6.91
CA HIS A 34 18.36 -10.51 7.83
C HIS A 34 17.06 -9.81 8.22
N GLN A 35 17.10 -8.53 8.54
CA GLN A 35 15.89 -7.74 8.83
C GLN A 35 14.92 -7.75 7.64
N ASP A 36 15.42 -7.54 6.42
CA ASP A 36 14.62 -7.56 5.19
C ASP A 36 14.03 -8.93 4.87
N SER A 37 14.64 -10.01 5.37
CA SER A 37 14.08 -11.37 5.25
C SER A 37 12.89 -11.61 6.17
N ILE A 38 12.75 -10.81 7.23
CA ILE A 38 11.65 -10.86 8.19
C ILE A 38 10.54 -9.89 7.79
N ASP A 39 10.93 -8.68 7.36
CA ASP A 39 10.03 -7.61 6.92
C ASP A 39 10.51 -7.05 5.58
N ALA A 40 9.90 -7.52 4.50
CA ALA A 40 10.37 -7.26 3.15
C ALA A 40 10.03 -5.82 2.68
N PRO A 41 11.00 -5.10 2.09
CA PRO A 41 10.74 -3.79 1.49
C PRO A 41 9.67 -3.85 0.39
N THR A 42 8.74 -2.89 0.40
CA THR A 42 7.61 -2.80 -0.55
C THR A 42 7.94 -2.01 -1.81
N GLY A 43 9.01 -1.20 -1.80
CA GLY A 43 9.41 -0.36 -2.94
C GLY A 43 8.83 1.05 -2.94
N ASN A 44 8.09 1.43 -1.90
CA ASN A 44 7.44 2.74 -1.80
C ASN A 44 7.88 3.55 -0.57
N GLU A 45 8.95 3.11 0.09
CA GLU A 45 9.51 3.72 1.29
C GLU A 45 10.45 4.87 0.97
N ILE A 46 10.69 5.69 2.00
CA ILE A 46 11.79 6.65 2.00
C ILE A 46 13.01 5.96 2.61
N LEU A 47 14.08 5.85 1.83
CA LEU A 47 15.29 5.15 2.22
C LEU A 47 16.35 6.14 2.73
N PHE A 48 16.75 5.99 3.99
CA PHE A 48 17.82 6.78 4.58
C PHE A 48 19.13 5.99 4.45
N ILE A 49 20.13 6.56 3.79
CA ILE A 49 21.44 5.93 3.61
C ILE A 49 22.57 6.82 4.12
N GLY A 50 23.64 6.18 4.59
CA GLY A 50 24.87 6.87 4.96
C GLY A 50 25.45 6.36 6.27
N SER A 51 25.87 7.30 7.13
CA SER A 51 26.74 6.99 8.26
C SER A 51 26.05 6.99 9.63
N SER A 52 26.87 6.91 10.69
CA SER A 52 26.49 6.79 12.09
C SER A 52 25.42 7.76 12.60
N SER A 53 25.28 8.97 12.03
CA SER A 53 24.18 9.86 12.45
C SER A 53 22.81 9.29 12.11
N PHE A 54 22.69 8.48 11.05
CA PHE A 54 21.50 7.69 10.80
C PHE A 54 21.48 6.40 11.62
N THR A 55 22.61 5.71 11.80
CA THR A 55 22.68 4.49 12.64
C THR A 55 22.19 4.74 14.08
N TYR A 56 22.50 5.90 14.66
CA TYR A 56 22.06 6.29 16.00
C TYR A 56 20.66 6.93 16.05
N TRP A 57 19.97 7.10 14.92
CA TRP A 57 18.59 7.60 14.86
C TRP A 57 17.60 6.44 14.75
N GLN A 58 17.62 5.56 15.76
CA GLN A 58 16.88 4.30 15.77
C GLN A 58 15.35 4.50 15.75
N ASP A 59 14.88 5.61 16.30
CA ASP A 59 13.46 5.97 16.40
C ASP A 59 13.01 6.95 15.31
N VAL A 60 13.70 7.01 14.15
CA VAL A 60 13.43 7.97 13.07
C VAL A 60 11.96 7.99 12.62
N ASN A 61 11.27 6.86 12.59
CA ASN A 61 9.85 6.81 12.22
C ASN A 61 8.95 7.61 13.19
N ASN A 62 9.34 7.75 14.46
CA ASN A 62 8.61 8.59 15.44
C ASN A 62 8.75 10.10 15.16
N TYR A 63 9.71 10.50 14.32
CA TYR A 63 9.96 11.90 13.96
C TYR A 63 9.16 12.32 12.72
N PHE A 64 8.67 11.36 11.93
CA PHE A 64 7.99 11.60 10.66
C PHE A 64 6.70 10.76 10.56
N PRO A 65 5.69 11.05 11.40
CA PRO A 65 4.41 10.34 11.33
C PRO A 65 3.80 10.53 9.93
N GLY A 66 3.31 9.43 9.33
CA GLY A 66 2.77 9.43 7.97
C GLY A 66 3.80 9.09 6.87
N HIS A 67 5.08 8.93 7.21
CA HIS A 67 6.08 8.38 6.31
C HIS A 67 6.58 7.04 6.83
N HIS A 68 6.79 6.08 5.93
CA HIS A 68 7.51 4.85 6.23
C HIS A 68 8.97 5.02 5.81
N ILE A 69 9.87 5.10 6.80
CA ILE A 69 11.30 5.29 6.60
C ILE A 69 12.04 3.99 6.90
N ILE A 70 12.78 3.52 5.90
CA ILE A 70 13.76 2.45 6.05
C ILE A 70 15.13 3.08 6.29
N ASN A 71 15.73 2.81 7.45
CA ASN A 71 17.04 3.35 7.81
C ASN A 71 18.14 2.32 7.53
N ARG A 72 19.01 2.63 6.57
CA ARG A 72 20.21 1.87 6.18
C ARG A 72 21.48 2.69 6.35
N GLY A 73 21.52 3.52 7.40
CA GLY A 73 22.75 4.12 7.88
C GLY A 73 23.61 3.11 8.63
N PHE A 74 24.88 2.96 8.26
CA PHE A 74 25.78 1.98 8.87
C PHE A 74 27.16 2.57 9.20
N GLY A 75 27.67 2.21 10.38
CA GLY A 75 29.03 2.49 10.83
C GLY A 75 29.52 3.94 10.64
N GLY A 76 30.83 4.10 10.58
CA GLY A 76 31.50 5.35 10.22
C GLY A 76 31.58 5.55 8.70
N SER A 77 30.63 5.03 7.93
CA SER A 77 30.72 4.95 6.47
C SER A 77 30.95 6.31 5.81
N ASN A 78 31.68 6.26 4.71
CA ASN A 78 31.88 7.37 3.79
C ASN A 78 31.21 7.04 2.43
N LEU A 79 31.26 7.98 1.46
CA LEU A 79 30.60 7.76 0.17
C LEU A 79 31.15 6.55 -0.62
N LEU A 80 32.42 6.16 -0.42
CA LEU A 80 32.98 4.95 -1.05
C LEU A 80 32.34 3.68 -0.50
N ASP A 81 32.10 3.62 0.81
CA ASP A 81 31.48 2.45 1.44
C ASP A 81 30.01 2.31 1.02
N VAL A 82 29.29 3.42 0.94
CA VAL A 82 27.90 3.45 0.42
C VAL A 82 27.86 3.01 -1.04
N MET A 83 28.82 3.43 -1.87
CA MET A 83 28.91 2.95 -3.27
C MET A 83 29.27 1.47 -3.35
N HIS A 84 30.17 0.98 -2.51
CA HIS A 84 30.55 -0.44 -2.46
C HIS A 84 29.34 -1.32 -2.20
N TYR A 85 28.51 -0.95 -1.22
CA TYR A 85 27.29 -1.68 -0.85
C TYR A 85 26.03 -1.17 -1.56
N ALA A 86 26.12 -0.40 -2.64
CA ALA A 86 24.94 0.23 -3.25
C ALA A 86 23.88 -0.77 -3.71
N ASN A 87 24.29 -1.97 -4.14
CA ASN A 87 23.34 -3.05 -4.47
C ASN A 87 22.52 -3.48 -3.24
N ASP A 88 23.17 -3.58 -2.09
CA ASP A 88 22.57 -4.09 -0.86
C ASP A 88 21.79 -3.02 -0.11
N VAL A 89 22.28 -1.76 -0.07
CA VAL A 89 21.71 -0.68 0.75
C VAL A 89 20.89 0.34 -0.01
N ILE A 90 20.84 0.28 -1.35
CA ILE A 90 20.08 1.21 -2.20
C ILE A 90 19.20 0.44 -3.18
N PHE A 91 19.82 -0.34 -4.07
CA PHE A 91 19.11 -0.87 -5.23
C PHE A 91 18.18 -2.03 -4.90
N ALA A 92 18.42 -2.76 -3.81
CA ALA A 92 17.51 -3.78 -3.30
C ALA A 92 16.12 -3.22 -2.93
N TYR A 93 16.03 -1.94 -2.57
CA TYR A 93 14.81 -1.35 -1.99
C TYR A 93 13.91 -0.66 -3.01
N LYS A 94 14.41 -0.29 -4.20
CA LYS A 94 13.66 0.48 -5.22
C LYS A 94 12.86 1.68 -4.66
N PRO A 95 13.42 2.51 -3.78
CA PRO A 95 12.63 3.46 -3.01
C PRO A 95 12.09 4.62 -3.86
N LYS A 96 10.97 5.22 -3.42
CA LYS A 96 10.45 6.46 -4.00
C LYS A 96 11.36 7.67 -3.73
N GLN A 97 12.11 7.62 -2.63
CA GLN A 97 13.07 8.66 -2.27
C GLN A 97 14.27 8.08 -1.53
N ILE A 98 15.45 8.62 -1.83
CA ILE A 98 16.69 8.35 -1.11
C ILE A 98 17.12 9.63 -0.38
N VAL A 99 17.28 9.55 0.93
CA VAL A 99 17.83 10.61 1.78
C VAL A 99 19.25 10.21 2.17
N ILE A 100 20.22 11.06 1.84
CA ILE A 100 21.65 10.77 1.96
C ILE A 100 22.26 11.67 3.04
N TYR A 101 22.94 11.05 4.01
CA TYR A 101 23.84 11.75 4.92
C TYR A 101 25.23 11.10 4.95
N CYS A 102 26.17 11.70 4.23
CA CYS A 102 27.59 11.34 4.20
C CYS A 102 28.46 12.61 4.08
N GLY A 103 29.77 12.47 3.88
CA GLY A 103 30.69 13.57 3.67
C GLY A 103 31.47 13.98 4.93
N GLU A 104 30.86 13.86 6.12
CA GLU A 104 31.57 14.17 7.37
C GLU A 104 32.75 13.21 7.59
N ASN A 105 32.54 11.91 7.38
CA ASN A 105 33.58 10.88 7.49
C ASN A 105 34.53 10.88 6.30
N ASP A 106 34.07 11.26 5.11
CA ASP A 106 34.94 11.45 3.95
C ASP A 106 36.04 12.49 4.24
N LEU A 107 35.67 13.60 4.90
CA LEU A 107 36.59 14.68 5.27
C LEU A 107 37.42 14.38 6.52
N ALA A 108 37.15 13.29 7.24
CA ALA A 108 37.90 12.96 8.46
C ALA A 108 39.38 12.66 8.19
N SER A 109 39.71 12.29 6.94
CA SER A 109 41.09 12.24 6.45
C SER A 109 41.49 13.60 5.88
N ASP A 110 42.56 14.21 6.43
CA ASP A 110 43.00 15.56 6.03
C ASP A 110 43.45 15.66 4.56
N THR A 111 43.67 14.52 3.89
CA THR A 111 44.03 14.43 2.46
C THR A 111 42.82 14.58 1.54
N VAL A 112 41.59 14.36 2.03
CA VAL A 112 40.36 14.46 1.24
C VAL A 112 39.82 15.89 1.35
N LYS A 113 39.65 16.55 0.19
CA LYS A 113 39.10 17.91 0.08
C LYS A 113 37.69 17.90 -0.50
N ALA A 114 37.00 19.04 -0.40
CA ALA A 114 35.63 19.20 -0.89
C ALA A 114 35.41 18.71 -2.34
N THR A 115 36.39 18.91 -3.23
CA THR A 115 36.33 18.45 -4.63
C THR A 115 36.26 16.93 -4.76
N ALA A 116 37.01 16.20 -3.93
CA ALA A 116 36.99 14.74 -3.92
C ALA A 116 35.64 14.21 -3.40
N VAL A 117 35.09 14.82 -2.34
CA VAL A 117 33.78 14.45 -1.79
C VAL A 117 32.67 14.72 -2.81
N LEU A 118 32.69 15.88 -3.48
CA LEU A 118 31.75 16.18 -4.57
C LEU A 118 31.84 15.13 -5.68
N LYS A 119 33.04 14.74 -6.12
CA LYS A 119 33.21 13.74 -7.18
C LYS A 119 32.65 12.37 -6.77
N ARG A 120 32.86 11.96 -5.52
CA ARG A 120 32.27 10.72 -4.97
C ARG A 120 30.74 10.81 -4.96
N PHE A 121 30.18 11.93 -4.52
CA PHE A 121 28.74 12.13 -4.51
C PHE A 121 28.14 12.11 -5.92
N GLN A 122 28.79 12.78 -6.88
CA GLN A 122 28.38 12.74 -8.29
C GLN A 122 28.41 11.32 -8.86
N THR A 123 29.38 10.50 -8.45
CA THR A 123 29.47 9.09 -8.86
C THR A 123 28.29 8.29 -8.30
N LEU A 124 28.02 8.40 -7.00
CA LEU A 124 26.86 7.75 -6.37
C LEU A 124 25.53 8.21 -7.00
N TYR A 125 25.37 9.51 -7.20
CA TYR A 125 24.20 10.10 -7.85
C TYR A 125 23.99 9.54 -9.26
N THR A 126 25.07 9.42 -10.04
CA THR A 126 25.03 8.85 -11.40
C THR A 126 24.59 7.39 -11.38
N MET A 127 25.12 6.58 -10.44
CA MET A 127 24.69 5.19 -10.26
C MET A 127 23.19 5.09 -9.94
N ILE A 128 22.68 5.98 -9.07
CA ILE A 128 21.25 6.05 -8.73
C ILE A 128 20.42 6.40 -9.96
N ARG A 129 20.78 7.45 -10.71
CA ARG A 129 20.02 7.89 -11.88
C ARG A 129 20.00 6.87 -13.01
N GLN A 130 21.07 6.10 -13.20
CA GLN A 130 21.12 5.06 -14.21
C GLN A 130 20.14 3.92 -13.94
N ARG A 131 19.88 3.58 -12.67
CA ARG A 131 19.00 2.46 -12.30
C ARG A 131 17.59 2.89 -11.90
N MET A 132 17.45 4.11 -11.40
CA MET A 132 16.21 4.67 -10.86
C MET A 132 16.09 6.14 -11.28
N PRO A 133 15.77 6.41 -12.56
CA PRO A 133 15.83 7.75 -13.14
C PRO A 133 14.90 8.75 -12.46
N ASN A 134 13.77 8.28 -11.91
CA ASN A 134 12.73 9.15 -11.35
C ASN A 134 12.77 9.27 -9.82
N THR A 135 13.53 8.43 -9.10
CA THR A 135 13.58 8.44 -7.63
C THR A 135 14.07 9.79 -7.09
N SER A 136 13.36 10.34 -6.12
CA SER A 136 13.77 11.60 -5.48
C SER A 136 15.08 11.40 -4.71
N VAL A 137 16.03 12.33 -4.84
CA VAL A 137 17.32 12.27 -4.11
C VAL A 137 17.50 13.52 -3.27
N THR A 138 17.56 13.34 -1.95
CA THR A 138 17.75 14.41 -0.98
C THR A 138 19.11 14.26 -0.31
N TYR A 139 19.92 15.31 -0.30
CA TYR A 139 21.19 15.34 0.43
C TYR A 139 21.08 16.23 1.66
N ILE A 140 21.40 15.68 2.83
CA ILE A 140 21.49 16.45 4.08
C ILE A 140 22.91 17.02 4.17
N SER A 141 23.02 18.34 4.33
CA SER A 141 24.30 19.03 4.50
C SER A 141 25.14 18.39 5.60
N ILE A 142 26.45 18.27 5.40
CA ILE A 142 27.40 17.85 6.43
C ILE A 142 27.22 18.78 7.65
N LYS A 143 27.01 18.25 8.85
CA LYS A 143 26.78 19.04 10.08
C LYS A 143 28.08 19.56 10.70
N PRO A 144 28.05 20.65 11.49
CA PRO A 144 29.22 21.18 12.17
C PRO A 144 29.43 20.46 13.53
N SER A 145 30.13 19.33 13.54
CA SER A 145 30.43 18.63 14.81
C SER A 145 31.58 19.27 15.58
N PRO A 146 31.48 19.50 16.90
CA PRO A 146 32.55 20.13 17.66
C PRO A 146 33.89 19.38 17.63
N SER A 147 33.88 18.04 17.69
CA SER A 147 35.09 17.21 17.54
C SER A 147 35.80 17.36 16.19
N ARG A 148 35.10 17.91 15.19
CA ARG A 148 35.58 18.12 13.82
C ARG A 148 35.58 19.60 13.42
N ALA A 149 35.60 20.53 14.37
CA ALA A 149 35.57 21.97 14.10
C ALA A 149 36.64 22.43 13.09
N ARG A 150 37.84 21.83 13.13
CA ARG A 150 38.93 22.12 12.17
C ARG A 150 38.56 21.87 10.70
N LEU A 151 37.59 21.01 10.43
CA LEU A 151 37.14 20.62 9.09
C LEU A 151 35.99 21.49 8.57
N MET A 152 35.41 22.37 9.40
CA MET A 152 34.28 23.23 9.01
C MET A 152 34.51 24.02 7.71
N PRO A 153 35.70 24.60 7.42
CA PRO A 153 35.92 25.27 6.15
C PRO A 153 35.71 24.36 4.93
N GLU A 154 36.15 23.10 5.00
CA GLU A 154 35.93 22.12 3.94
C GLU A 154 34.49 21.60 3.91
N MET A 155 33.81 21.49 5.06
CA MET A 155 32.38 21.16 5.13
C MET A 155 31.54 22.21 4.40
N VAL A 156 31.80 23.51 4.65
CA VAL A 156 31.09 24.61 3.98
C VAL A 156 31.29 24.57 2.46
N LYS A 157 32.54 24.37 2.01
CA LYS A 157 32.85 24.22 0.58
C LYS A 157 32.12 23.02 -0.03
N THR A 158 32.13 21.88 0.65
CA THR A 158 31.50 20.64 0.19
C THR A 158 29.98 20.81 0.10
N ASN A 159 29.35 21.33 1.16
CA ASN A 159 27.92 21.60 1.23
C ASN A 159 27.48 22.52 0.08
N LYS A 160 28.20 23.64 -0.12
CA LYS A 160 27.92 24.58 -1.22
C LYS A 160 28.04 23.91 -2.58
N ALA A 161 29.08 23.11 -2.80
CA ALA A 161 29.31 22.48 -4.09
C ALA A 161 28.27 21.39 -4.41
N ILE A 162 27.87 20.58 -3.41
CA ILE A 162 26.80 19.60 -3.56
C ILE A 162 25.44 20.28 -3.79
N GLN A 163 25.13 21.34 -3.04
CA GLN A 163 23.91 22.13 -3.24
C GLN A 163 23.83 22.69 -4.67
N GLN A 164 24.92 23.28 -5.17
CA GLN A 164 25.00 23.83 -6.53
C GLN A 164 24.89 22.75 -7.61
N PHE A 165 25.41 21.55 -7.35
CA PHE A 165 25.26 20.42 -8.26
C PHE A 165 23.79 19.97 -8.32
N LEU A 166 23.16 19.73 -7.17
CA LEU A 166 21.77 19.26 -7.08
C LEU A 166 20.78 20.27 -7.63
N ALA A 167 21.01 21.58 -7.46
CA ALA A 167 20.15 22.62 -8.03
C ALA A 167 19.99 22.53 -9.57
N LYS A 168 20.88 21.80 -10.26
CA LYS A 168 20.84 21.58 -11.72
C LYS A 168 20.26 20.22 -12.11
N GLN A 169 19.79 19.44 -11.14
CA GLN A 169 19.35 18.06 -11.32
C GLN A 169 17.85 17.89 -11.08
N PRO A 170 17.13 17.05 -11.86
CA PRO A 170 15.72 16.78 -11.64
C PRO A 170 15.49 15.94 -10.39
N ASN A 171 14.34 16.15 -9.74
CA ASN A 171 13.89 15.39 -8.55
C ASN A 171 14.97 15.32 -7.47
N THR A 172 15.58 16.45 -7.15
CA THR A 172 16.57 16.53 -6.08
C THR A 172 16.28 17.65 -5.10
N SER A 173 16.79 17.50 -3.87
CA SER A 173 16.77 18.56 -2.88
C SER A 173 18.03 18.55 -2.01
N PHE A 174 18.36 19.70 -1.45
CA PHE A 174 19.45 19.87 -0.50
C PHE A 174 18.89 20.44 0.80
N VAL A 175 19.16 19.77 1.92
CA VAL A 175 18.66 20.15 3.24
C VAL A 175 19.79 20.73 4.07
N ASP A 176 19.71 22.04 4.33
CA ASP A 176 20.68 22.73 5.17
C ASP A 176 20.36 22.55 6.66
N VAL A 177 21.00 21.56 7.28
CA VAL A 177 21.06 21.40 8.73
C VAL A 177 22.26 22.13 9.34
N TYR A 178 23.29 22.40 8.54
CA TYR A 178 24.54 23.01 9.00
C TYR A 178 24.28 24.37 9.65
N SER A 179 23.62 25.28 8.94
CA SER A 179 23.32 26.63 9.47
C SER A 179 22.42 26.58 10.71
N LYS A 180 21.52 25.59 10.79
CA LYS A 180 20.57 25.44 11.89
C LYS A 180 21.23 24.98 13.19
N MET A 181 22.38 24.33 13.09
CA MET A 181 23.17 23.84 14.22
C MET A 181 24.25 24.84 14.70
N LEU A 182 24.26 26.06 14.15
CA LEU A 182 25.11 27.15 14.62
C LEU A 182 24.31 28.14 15.47
N ASN A 183 25.01 28.79 16.39
CA ASN A 183 24.57 29.99 17.10
C ASN A 183 24.59 31.21 16.16
N ALA A 184 23.94 32.29 16.56
CA ALA A 184 23.89 33.53 15.77
C ALA A 184 25.29 34.13 15.50
N ASN A 185 26.27 33.89 16.37
CA ASN A 185 27.67 34.30 16.21
C ASN A 185 28.51 33.31 15.38
N GLY A 186 27.90 32.27 14.80
CA GLY A 186 28.58 31.28 13.96
C GLY A 186 29.28 30.15 14.72
N THR A 187 29.24 30.12 16.06
CA THR A 187 29.79 28.99 16.82
C THR A 187 28.83 27.80 16.82
N ILE A 188 29.36 26.60 17.09
CA ILE A 188 28.56 25.38 17.13
C ILE A 188 27.69 25.38 18.40
N LYS A 189 26.41 24.98 18.27
CA LYS A 189 25.53 24.65 19.40
C LYS A 189 25.96 23.33 20.05
N ALA A 190 27.00 23.37 20.89
CA ALA A 190 27.61 22.19 21.50
C ALA A 190 26.61 21.34 22.31
N GLU A 191 25.56 21.97 22.86
CA GLU A 191 24.50 21.31 23.62
C GLU A 191 23.70 20.27 22.81
N LEU A 192 23.74 20.35 21.47
CA LEU A 192 23.07 19.40 20.57
C LEU A 192 23.78 18.04 20.48
N PHE A 193 25.04 17.97 20.93
CA PHE A 193 25.91 16.81 20.75
C PHE A 193 26.05 16.00 22.04
N LYS A 194 26.33 14.71 21.89
CA LYS A 194 26.73 13.80 22.97
C LYS A 194 28.15 14.15 23.45
N GLU A 195 28.61 13.45 24.49
CA GLU A 195 29.93 13.64 25.08
C GLU A 195 31.08 13.47 24.07
N ASP A 196 30.90 12.61 23.07
CA ASP A 196 31.85 12.42 21.97
C ASP A 196 31.99 13.63 21.02
N GLN A 197 31.18 14.67 21.21
CA GLN A 197 31.18 15.89 20.40
C GLN A 197 31.02 15.60 18.89
N LEU A 198 30.38 14.48 18.52
CA LEU A 198 30.21 14.03 17.14
C LEU A 198 28.77 13.60 16.88
N HIS A 199 28.19 12.75 17.71
CA HIS A 199 26.83 12.25 17.53
C HIS A 199 25.83 13.13 18.25
N MET A 200 24.60 13.20 17.74
CA MET A 200 23.59 14.11 18.26
C MET A 200 22.78 13.50 19.42
N LYS A 201 22.36 14.37 20.34
CA LYS A 201 21.25 14.10 21.27
C LYS A 201 19.91 14.21 20.53
N PRO A 202 18.79 13.73 21.11
CA PRO A 202 17.45 13.88 20.52
C PRO A 202 17.10 15.31 20.09
N VAL A 203 17.55 16.33 20.84
CA VAL A 203 17.35 17.75 20.50
C VAL A 203 18.03 18.16 19.18
N GLY A 204 19.17 17.54 18.83
CA GLY A 204 19.82 17.73 17.53
C GLY A 204 19.03 17.07 16.39
N TYR A 205 18.52 15.86 16.61
CA TYR A 205 17.64 15.18 15.64
C TYR A 205 16.33 15.94 15.41
N ARG A 206 15.79 16.65 16.41
CA ARG A 206 14.63 17.54 16.21
C ARG A 206 14.92 18.71 15.25
N ILE A 207 16.14 19.22 15.21
CA ILE A 207 16.53 20.23 14.22
C ILE A 207 16.55 19.61 12.82
N TRP A 208 17.15 18.43 12.68
CA TRP A 208 17.17 17.69 11.42
C TRP A 208 15.77 17.35 10.94
N GLN A 209 14.90 16.89 11.83
CA GLN A 209 13.50 16.58 11.55
C GLN A 209 12.77 17.79 10.96
N LYS A 210 12.83 18.95 11.62
CA LYS A 210 12.18 20.17 11.14
C LYS A 210 12.73 20.63 9.80
N ALA A 211 14.04 20.50 9.60
CA ALA A 211 14.69 20.87 8.34
C ALA A 211 14.33 19.90 7.20
N LEU A 212 14.24 18.60 7.48
CA LEU A 212 14.05 17.54 6.49
C LEU A 212 12.59 17.32 6.12
N ALA A 213 11.64 17.50 7.04
CA ALA A 213 10.22 17.18 6.82
C ALA A 213 9.63 17.79 5.54
N PRO A 214 9.88 19.07 5.18
CA PRO A 214 9.34 19.66 3.95
C PRO A 214 9.92 19.06 2.65
N HIS A 215 10.97 18.25 2.75
CA HIS A 215 11.66 17.64 1.62
C HIS A 215 11.37 16.16 1.47
N LEU A 216 10.59 15.55 2.39
CA LEU A 216 10.17 14.16 2.26
C LEU A 216 9.02 14.08 1.24
N VAL A 217 9.10 13.13 0.31
CA VAL A 217 8.01 12.90 -0.64
C VAL A 217 6.84 12.22 0.07
N ASP A 218 5.65 12.77 -0.09
CA ASP A 218 4.43 12.19 0.47
C ASP A 218 4.24 10.75 0.00
N GLN A 219 3.58 9.93 0.82
CA GLN A 219 3.00 8.70 0.26
C GLN A 219 1.96 9.13 -0.75
N GLN A 220 2.14 8.75 -2.02
CA GLN A 220 1.07 8.88 -3.00
C GLN A 220 0.00 7.85 -2.63
N LEU A 221 -0.89 8.27 -1.72
CA LEU A 221 -2.03 7.47 -1.30
C LEU A 221 -3.08 7.54 -2.40
N VAL A 222 -3.68 6.40 -2.72
CA VAL A 222 -4.85 6.35 -3.59
C VAL A 222 -6.06 6.63 -2.73
N THR A 223 -6.89 7.58 -3.14
CA THR A 223 -8.21 7.82 -2.53
C THR A 223 -9.27 7.49 -3.56
N MET A 224 -10.24 6.64 -3.19
CA MET A 224 -11.27 6.18 -4.11
C MET A 224 -12.64 6.07 -3.44
N LYS A 225 -13.71 6.26 -4.22
CA LYS A 225 -15.09 5.92 -3.82
C LYS A 225 -15.43 4.49 -4.25
N ALA A 226 -15.44 3.57 -3.28
CA ALA A 226 -15.91 2.21 -3.47
C ALA A 226 -17.42 2.11 -3.18
N ALA A 227 -18.17 1.31 -3.94
CA ALA A 227 -19.58 1.08 -3.68
C ALA A 227 -20.04 -0.36 -3.94
N THR A 228 -21.16 -0.73 -3.32
CA THR A 228 -21.92 -1.95 -3.64
C THR A 228 -23.37 -1.59 -3.89
N PHE A 229 -23.96 -2.18 -4.93
CA PHE A 229 -25.35 -1.89 -5.28
C PHE A 229 -26.06 -3.08 -5.93
N ASN A 230 -26.98 -3.71 -5.19
CA ASN A 230 -27.91 -4.68 -5.78
C ASN A 230 -28.92 -3.90 -6.64
N LEU A 231 -28.96 -4.21 -7.93
CA LEU A 231 -29.74 -3.45 -8.91
C LEU A 231 -31.18 -3.90 -9.04
N ARG A 232 -31.54 -5.02 -8.40
CA ARG A 232 -32.75 -5.80 -8.66
C ARG A 232 -32.81 -6.30 -10.10
N LEU A 233 -33.01 -7.61 -10.27
CA LEU A 233 -33.13 -8.20 -11.60
C LEU A 233 -34.27 -7.58 -12.43
N ASN A 234 -34.13 -7.55 -13.75
CA ASN A 234 -35.20 -7.13 -14.63
C ASN A 234 -36.33 -8.18 -14.68
N ILE A 235 -37.45 -7.91 -14.00
CA ILE A 235 -38.64 -8.75 -14.04
C ILE A 235 -39.91 -7.90 -14.18
N ALA A 236 -40.82 -8.35 -15.06
CA ALA A 236 -42.09 -7.64 -15.32
C ALA A 236 -43.01 -7.56 -14.08
N TYR A 237 -42.84 -8.48 -13.11
CA TYR A 237 -43.56 -8.48 -11.84
C TYR A 237 -43.39 -7.17 -11.07
N ASP A 238 -42.23 -6.51 -11.19
CA ASP A 238 -41.93 -5.27 -10.48
C ASP A 238 -42.70 -4.06 -11.07
N SER A 239 -43.42 -4.23 -12.20
CA SER A 239 -44.32 -3.23 -12.78
C SER A 239 -43.62 -1.88 -12.98
N ALA A 240 -44.09 -0.80 -12.35
CA ALA A 240 -43.45 0.51 -12.42
C ALA A 240 -41.98 0.47 -11.97
N ASN A 241 -41.60 -0.45 -11.08
CA ASN A 241 -40.23 -0.67 -10.63
C ASN A 241 -39.46 -1.68 -11.51
N ALA A 242 -39.97 -2.07 -12.68
CA ALA A 242 -39.18 -2.87 -13.63
C ALA A 242 -37.99 -2.05 -14.19
N TRP A 243 -36.94 -2.75 -14.62
CA TRP A 243 -35.67 -2.14 -15.04
C TRP A 243 -35.79 -1.03 -16.10
N PRO A 244 -36.62 -1.15 -17.15
CA PRO A 244 -36.76 -0.09 -18.16
C PRO A 244 -37.14 1.28 -17.56
N HIS A 245 -37.77 1.29 -16.39
CA HIS A 245 -38.19 2.50 -15.67
C HIS A 245 -37.20 2.95 -14.60
N ARG A 246 -36.12 2.19 -14.33
CA ARG A 246 -35.12 2.50 -13.30
C ARG A 246 -33.71 2.71 -13.85
N LYS A 247 -33.40 2.23 -15.05
CA LYS A 247 -32.04 2.26 -15.61
C LYS A 247 -31.38 3.64 -15.60
N GLU A 248 -32.11 4.69 -15.98
CA GLU A 248 -31.58 6.05 -15.94
C GLU A 248 -31.42 6.56 -14.50
N MET A 249 -32.32 6.19 -13.57
CA MET A 249 -32.15 6.52 -12.15
C MET A 249 -30.87 5.91 -11.57
N VAL A 250 -30.54 4.67 -11.96
CA VAL A 250 -29.33 3.96 -11.54
C VAL A 250 -28.08 4.61 -12.13
N ARG A 251 -28.07 4.86 -13.45
CA ARG A 251 -26.92 5.47 -14.15
C ARG A 251 -26.64 6.88 -13.62
N ASP A 252 -27.68 7.70 -13.47
CA ASP A 252 -27.57 9.06 -12.96
C ASP A 252 -27.02 9.07 -11.52
N LEU A 253 -27.48 8.15 -10.67
CA LEU A 253 -26.96 8.01 -9.30
C LEU A 253 -25.46 7.68 -9.30
N ILE A 254 -25.05 6.65 -10.04
CA ILE A 254 -23.64 6.22 -10.12
C ILE A 254 -22.75 7.37 -10.59
N GLN A 255 -23.20 8.11 -11.61
CA GLN A 255 -22.45 9.21 -12.20
C GLN A 255 -22.41 10.44 -11.29
N TYR A 256 -23.54 10.83 -10.68
CA TYR A 256 -23.63 11.99 -9.79
C TYR A 256 -22.81 11.80 -8.51
N HIS A 257 -22.83 10.59 -7.94
CA HIS A 257 -22.04 10.27 -6.75
C HIS A 257 -20.58 9.94 -7.05
N HIS A 258 -20.21 9.86 -8.34
CA HIS A 258 -18.85 9.62 -8.83
C HIS A 258 -18.22 8.34 -8.25
N PHE A 259 -18.90 7.20 -8.40
CA PHE A 259 -18.32 5.93 -7.97
C PHE A 259 -17.04 5.63 -8.77
N ASP A 260 -15.97 5.21 -8.10
CA ASP A 260 -14.70 4.91 -8.76
C ASP A 260 -14.62 3.44 -9.16
N VAL A 261 -14.94 2.54 -8.23
CA VAL A 261 -15.05 1.10 -8.45
C VAL A 261 -16.24 0.59 -7.65
N PHE A 262 -17.12 -0.18 -8.27
CA PHE A 262 -18.31 -0.66 -7.61
C PHE A 262 -18.73 -2.05 -8.06
N GLY A 263 -19.27 -2.82 -7.11
CA GLY A 263 -19.89 -4.10 -7.36
C GLY A 263 -21.38 -3.94 -7.61
N VAL A 264 -21.91 -4.64 -8.62
CA VAL A 264 -23.36 -4.77 -8.85
C VAL A 264 -23.83 -6.20 -8.63
N GLN A 265 -25.06 -6.38 -8.16
CA GLN A 265 -25.71 -7.68 -7.98
C GLN A 265 -27.05 -7.72 -8.71
N GLU A 266 -27.53 -8.94 -9.00
CA GLU A 266 -28.78 -9.24 -9.72
C GLU A 266 -28.89 -8.76 -11.17
N ALA A 267 -27.90 -8.04 -11.69
CA ALA A 267 -27.92 -7.55 -13.06
C ALA A 267 -28.02 -8.70 -14.06
N LEU A 268 -29.06 -8.72 -14.88
CA LEU A 268 -29.15 -9.57 -16.07
C LEU A 268 -28.39 -8.95 -17.24
N ILE A 269 -28.16 -9.72 -18.32
CA ILE A 269 -27.36 -9.28 -19.47
C ILE A 269 -27.85 -7.98 -20.13
N ASP A 270 -29.16 -7.76 -20.19
CA ASP A 270 -29.74 -6.52 -20.71
C ASP A 270 -29.45 -5.32 -19.81
N GLN A 271 -29.46 -5.52 -18.49
CA GLN A 271 -29.05 -4.49 -17.52
C GLN A 271 -27.55 -4.20 -17.62
N MET A 272 -26.73 -5.22 -17.85
CA MET A 272 -25.30 -5.06 -18.10
C MET A 272 -25.05 -4.19 -19.34
N HIS A 273 -25.71 -4.47 -20.46
CA HIS A 273 -25.61 -3.65 -21.68
C HIS A 273 -26.06 -2.19 -21.46
N ASP A 274 -27.13 -1.97 -20.69
CA ASP A 274 -27.58 -0.60 -20.36
C ASP A 274 -26.53 0.15 -19.49
N LEU A 275 -25.81 -0.54 -18.59
CA LEU A 275 -24.74 0.06 -17.79
C LEU A 275 -23.44 0.28 -18.58
N GLU A 276 -23.13 -0.57 -19.55
CA GLU A 276 -22.00 -0.37 -20.48
C GLU A 276 -22.09 0.94 -21.27
N ALA A 277 -23.30 1.48 -21.44
CA ALA A 277 -23.53 2.79 -22.04
C ALA A 277 -23.00 3.96 -21.18
N MET A 278 -22.41 3.72 -20.00
CA MET A 278 -21.67 4.73 -19.24
C MET A 278 -20.20 4.78 -19.71
N PRO A 279 -19.80 5.78 -20.52
CA PRO A 279 -18.54 5.73 -21.28
C PRO A 279 -17.28 5.76 -20.41
N ALA A 280 -17.35 6.29 -19.18
CA ALA A 280 -16.22 6.36 -18.25
C ALA A 280 -15.87 5.01 -17.60
N TYR A 281 -16.75 4.01 -17.71
CA TYR A 281 -16.57 2.74 -17.02
C TYR A 281 -16.20 1.62 -17.98
N ALA A 282 -15.54 0.61 -17.41
CA ALA A 282 -15.41 -0.73 -17.94
C ALA A 282 -15.84 -1.71 -16.83
N HIS A 283 -16.08 -2.97 -17.17
CA HIS A 283 -16.46 -3.97 -16.18
C HIS A 283 -15.81 -5.33 -16.41
N VAL A 284 -15.85 -6.17 -15.39
CA VAL A 284 -15.56 -7.60 -15.44
C VAL A 284 -16.65 -8.37 -14.70
N GLY A 285 -16.86 -9.62 -15.10
CA GLY A 285 -17.85 -10.50 -14.49
C GLY A 285 -18.56 -11.32 -15.55
N VAL A 286 -19.12 -12.45 -15.15
CA VAL A 286 -19.89 -13.35 -16.03
C VAL A 286 -21.21 -13.74 -15.39
N GLY A 287 -22.17 -14.15 -16.22
CA GLY A 287 -23.45 -14.69 -15.79
C GLY A 287 -23.27 -15.98 -14.99
N ARG A 288 -23.94 -16.06 -13.83
CA ARG A 288 -23.75 -17.16 -12.89
C ARG A 288 -24.24 -18.52 -13.38
N ASN A 289 -25.12 -18.60 -14.38
CA ASN A 289 -25.70 -19.88 -14.79
C ASN A 289 -24.80 -20.68 -15.75
N ASP A 290 -23.96 -20.00 -16.54
CA ASP A 290 -23.16 -20.64 -17.60
C ASP A 290 -21.70 -20.15 -17.67
N GLY A 291 -21.31 -19.17 -16.86
CA GLY A 291 -19.98 -18.57 -16.90
C GLY A 291 -19.77 -17.65 -18.10
N LYS A 292 -20.86 -17.19 -18.74
CA LYS A 292 -20.86 -16.30 -19.90
C LYS A 292 -21.88 -15.17 -19.69
N GLU A 293 -23.06 -15.29 -20.29
CA GLU A 293 -24.12 -14.27 -20.28
C GLU A 293 -25.39 -14.76 -19.57
N GLY A 294 -25.45 -16.05 -19.23
CA GLY A 294 -26.62 -16.67 -18.63
C GLY A 294 -26.79 -16.33 -17.15
N GLY A 295 -27.96 -15.78 -16.82
CA GLY A 295 -28.35 -15.49 -15.45
C GLY A 295 -27.81 -14.17 -14.91
N GLU A 296 -27.97 -13.98 -13.61
CA GLU A 296 -27.52 -12.77 -12.92
C GLU A 296 -26.00 -12.69 -12.82
N PHE A 297 -25.48 -11.47 -12.86
CA PHE A 297 -24.08 -11.14 -12.69
C PHE A 297 -23.79 -10.68 -11.26
N SER A 298 -22.54 -10.89 -10.83
CA SER A 298 -21.92 -10.16 -9.72
C SER A 298 -20.77 -9.31 -10.26
N ALA A 299 -21.04 -8.44 -11.22
CA ALA A 299 -20.01 -7.73 -11.97
C ALA A 299 -19.32 -6.63 -11.15
N ILE A 300 -18.10 -6.28 -11.54
CA ILE A 300 -17.33 -5.16 -10.98
C ILE A 300 -17.15 -4.13 -12.08
N PHE A 301 -17.67 -2.93 -11.88
CA PHE A 301 -17.43 -1.77 -12.74
C PHE A 301 -16.31 -0.90 -12.15
N TYR A 302 -15.48 -0.33 -13.00
CA TYR A 302 -14.39 0.57 -12.60
C TYR A 302 -14.22 1.71 -13.61
N ASN A 303 -13.87 2.89 -13.09
CA ASN A 303 -13.57 4.05 -13.92
C ASN A 303 -12.25 3.82 -14.69
N LYS A 304 -12.35 3.58 -15.99
CA LYS A 304 -11.20 3.21 -16.83
C LYS A 304 -10.26 4.38 -17.14
N GLU A 305 -10.63 5.61 -16.80
CA GLU A 305 -9.73 6.77 -16.87
C GLU A 305 -8.77 6.79 -15.68
N LYS A 306 -9.19 6.26 -14.52
CA LYS A 306 -8.40 6.22 -13.28
C LYS A 306 -7.69 4.89 -13.05
N TYR A 307 -8.29 3.78 -13.49
CA TYR A 307 -7.79 2.44 -13.19
C TYR A 307 -7.52 1.62 -14.45
N GLU A 308 -6.50 0.77 -14.37
CA GLU A 308 -6.19 -0.26 -15.35
C GLU A 308 -6.46 -1.64 -14.75
N LEU A 309 -7.03 -2.54 -15.57
CA LEU A 309 -7.24 -3.93 -15.18
C LEU A 309 -5.93 -4.71 -15.32
N VAL A 310 -5.43 -5.24 -14.21
CA VAL A 310 -4.22 -6.08 -14.19
C VAL A 310 -4.61 -7.53 -14.47
N LYS A 311 -5.61 -8.04 -13.73
CA LYS A 311 -6.15 -9.39 -13.88
C LYS A 311 -7.53 -9.48 -13.26
N SER A 312 -8.32 -10.45 -13.68
CA SER A 312 -9.64 -10.72 -13.11
C SER A 312 -9.97 -12.21 -13.18
N GLY A 313 -11.00 -12.60 -12.46
CA GLY A 313 -11.56 -13.95 -12.55
C GLY A 313 -12.90 -14.04 -11.84
N ASN A 314 -13.48 -15.24 -11.90
CA ASN A 314 -14.73 -15.57 -11.25
C ASN A 314 -14.63 -16.97 -10.66
N PHE A 315 -15.43 -17.25 -9.64
CA PHE A 315 -15.60 -18.60 -9.12
C PHE A 315 -17.00 -18.77 -8.51
N TRP A 316 -17.52 -19.99 -8.62
CA TRP A 316 -18.82 -20.34 -8.05
C TRP A 316 -18.69 -20.65 -6.57
N LEU A 317 -19.68 -20.21 -5.80
CA LEU A 317 -19.72 -20.40 -4.35
C LEU A 317 -20.28 -21.78 -4.03
N SER A 318 -19.47 -22.80 -4.31
CA SER A 318 -19.83 -24.21 -4.18
C SER A 318 -18.59 -25.09 -3.99
N PRO A 319 -18.75 -26.39 -3.69
CA PRO A 319 -17.63 -27.35 -3.68
C PRO A 319 -16.92 -27.53 -5.03
N THR A 320 -17.46 -27.02 -6.14
CA THR A 320 -16.86 -27.07 -7.47
C THR A 320 -16.73 -25.66 -8.08
N PRO A 321 -15.85 -24.81 -7.52
CA PRO A 321 -15.80 -23.38 -7.81
C PRO A 321 -15.42 -23.02 -9.25
N GLU A 322 -14.90 -23.96 -10.03
CA GLU A 322 -14.48 -23.74 -11.42
C GLU A 322 -15.63 -23.85 -12.43
N VAL A 323 -16.80 -24.38 -12.02
CA VAL A 323 -17.94 -24.62 -12.91
C VAL A 323 -19.27 -24.13 -12.30
N PRO A 324 -20.25 -23.72 -13.13
CA PRO A 324 -21.57 -23.34 -12.64
C PRO A 324 -22.25 -24.45 -11.82
N SER A 325 -22.44 -24.21 -10.51
CA SER A 325 -23.06 -25.19 -9.61
C SER A 325 -23.62 -24.54 -8.34
N LYS A 326 -24.61 -25.21 -7.72
CA LYS A 326 -25.13 -24.81 -6.41
C LYS A 326 -24.22 -25.33 -5.30
N GLY A 327 -24.01 -24.55 -4.25
CA GLY A 327 -23.23 -24.96 -3.08
C GLY A 327 -24.12 -25.36 -1.91
N TRP A 328 -23.85 -26.50 -1.29
CA TRP A 328 -24.51 -26.95 -0.04
C TRP A 328 -26.04 -26.87 -0.08
N ASP A 329 -26.64 -26.08 0.82
CA ASP A 329 -28.07 -25.83 0.96
C ASP A 329 -28.55 -24.60 0.17
N ALA A 330 -27.75 -24.08 -0.78
CA ALA A 330 -28.13 -22.94 -1.61
C ALA A 330 -29.33 -23.26 -2.51
N ALA A 331 -30.28 -22.32 -2.58
CA ALA A 331 -31.39 -22.39 -3.52
C ALA A 331 -30.95 -22.06 -4.96
N TYR A 332 -29.93 -21.20 -5.12
CA TYR A 332 -29.48 -20.72 -6.43
C TYR A 332 -27.99 -20.95 -6.65
N ILE A 333 -27.58 -20.95 -7.92
CA ILE A 333 -26.16 -20.89 -8.28
C ILE A 333 -25.67 -19.49 -7.91
N ARG A 334 -24.57 -19.39 -7.16
CA ARG A 334 -23.99 -18.11 -6.70
C ARG A 334 -22.54 -17.99 -7.16
N ILE A 335 -22.09 -16.78 -7.42
CA ILE A 335 -20.78 -16.48 -8.01
C ILE A 335 -20.11 -15.32 -7.26
N CYS A 336 -18.79 -15.34 -7.22
CA CYS A 336 -17.96 -14.21 -6.84
C CYS A 336 -17.05 -13.83 -8.01
N THR A 337 -17.06 -12.54 -8.36
CA THR A 337 -16.17 -11.93 -9.35
C THR A 337 -15.07 -11.18 -8.61
N TRP A 338 -13.85 -11.19 -9.14
CA TRP A 338 -12.76 -10.41 -8.58
C TRP A 338 -11.92 -9.74 -9.67
N ALA A 339 -11.34 -8.60 -9.32
CA ALA A 339 -10.43 -7.83 -10.16
C ALA A 339 -9.23 -7.37 -9.34
N GLN A 340 -8.02 -7.49 -9.91
CA GLN A 340 -6.85 -6.72 -9.50
C GLN A 340 -6.79 -5.48 -10.41
N LEU A 341 -6.85 -4.30 -9.80
CA LEU A 341 -6.80 -3.02 -10.49
C LEU A 341 -5.53 -2.27 -10.09
N SER A 342 -4.98 -1.48 -11.01
CA SER A 342 -3.89 -0.53 -10.76
C SER A 342 -4.38 0.89 -10.95
N GLU A 343 -4.15 1.79 -9.99
CA GLU A 343 -4.42 3.22 -10.17
C GLU A 343 -3.32 3.83 -11.05
N LYS A 344 -3.73 4.51 -12.13
CA LYS A 344 -2.84 4.87 -13.24
C LYS A 344 -1.78 5.91 -12.88
N THR A 345 -2.03 6.77 -11.90
CA THR A 345 -1.10 7.84 -11.50
C THR A 345 0.04 7.31 -10.62
N THR A 346 -0.31 6.45 -9.67
CA THR A 346 0.57 5.95 -8.60
C THR A 346 1.13 4.57 -8.91
N GLY A 347 0.49 3.82 -9.82
CA GLY A 347 0.79 2.41 -10.11
C GLY A 347 0.39 1.44 -9.00
N LYS A 348 -0.17 1.93 -7.88
CA LYS A 348 -0.58 1.08 -6.75
C LYS A 348 -1.67 0.11 -7.18
N THR A 349 -1.51 -1.15 -6.79
CA THR A 349 -2.49 -2.20 -7.08
C THR A 349 -3.32 -2.56 -5.86
N PHE A 350 -4.57 -2.95 -6.09
CA PHE A 350 -5.47 -3.47 -5.08
C PHE A 350 -6.39 -4.54 -5.67
N TYR A 351 -7.02 -5.32 -4.80
CA TYR A 351 -8.09 -6.24 -5.21
C TYR A 351 -9.47 -5.72 -4.83
N PHE A 352 -10.42 -5.98 -5.71
CA PHE A 352 -11.84 -5.77 -5.49
C PHE A 352 -12.57 -7.09 -5.76
N PHE A 353 -13.32 -7.57 -4.77
CA PHE A 353 -14.16 -8.76 -4.87
C PHE A 353 -15.62 -8.33 -4.79
N ASN A 354 -16.49 -8.91 -5.60
CA ASN A 354 -17.92 -8.67 -5.56
C ASN A 354 -18.69 -10.00 -5.58
N THR A 355 -19.76 -10.09 -4.81
CA THR A 355 -20.53 -11.33 -4.66
C THR A 355 -22.00 -11.07 -4.38
N HIS A 356 -22.82 -12.10 -4.58
CA HIS A 356 -24.20 -12.15 -4.09
C HIS A 356 -24.44 -13.52 -3.43
N PHE A 357 -24.64 -13.54 -2.12
CA PHE A 357 -24.85 -14.76 -1.34
C PHE A 357 -26.26 -15.32 -1.48
N ASP A 358 -26.42 -16.59 -1.15
CA ASP A 358 -27.72 -17.24 -1.21
C ASP A 358 -28.67 -16.74 -0.11
N ASN A 359 -29.92 -16.50 -0.48
CA ASN A 359 -30.96 -16.01 0.44
C ASN A 359 -31.53 -17.12 1.33
N GLU A 360 -31.51 -18.38 0.87
CA GLU A 360 -32.07 -19.52 1.63
C GLU A 360 -31.00 -20.25 2.46
N GLY A 361 -29.89 -20.64 1.81
CA GLY A 361 -28.90 -21.55 2.37
C GLY A 361 -27.98 -20.93 3.43
N VAL A 362 -28.23 -21.24 4.70
CA VAL A 362 -27.41 -20.76 5.83
C VAL A 362 -26.00 -21.36 5.76
N GLN A 363 -25.88 -22.66 5.46
CA GLN A 363 -24.56 -23.30 5.34
C GLN A 363 -23.82 -22.77 4.11
N ALA A 364 -24.53 -22.53 3.02
CA ALA A 364 -23.99 -21.95 1.80
C ALA A 364 -23.40 -20.57 2.07
N ARG A 365 -24.10 -19.67 2.77
CA ARG A 365 -23.56 -18.36 3.13
C ARG A 365 -22.28 -18.45 3.98
N GLU A 366 -22.29 -19.31 5.00
CA GLU A 366 -21.12 -19.50 5.87
C GLU A 366 -19.91 -20.02 5.10
N ASN A 367 -20.10 -21.03 4.25
CA ASN A 367 -18.99 -21.60 3.48
C ASN A 367 -18.56 -20.68 2.34
N SER A 368 -19.46 -19.91 1.76
CA SER A 368 -19.13 -18.86 0.78
C SER A 368 -18.18 -17.82 1.37
N ALA A 369 -18.44 -17.36 2.60
CA ALA A 369 -17.56 -16.43 3.31
C ALA A 369 -16.14 -17.02 3.46
N LYS A 370 -16.03 -18.29 3.88
CA LYS A 370 -14.72 -18.97 4.00
C LYS A 370 -14.00 -19.08 2.66
N MET A 371 -14.71 -19.49 1.60
CA MET A 371 -14.12 -19.60 0.27
C MET A 371 -13.57 -18.27 -0.25
N ILE A 372 -14.29 -17.16 -0.04
CA ILE A 372 -13.81 -15.83 -0.46
C ILE A 372 -12.52 -15.48 0.28
N LEU A 373 -12.48 -15.68 1.60
CA LEU A 373 -11.28 -15.40 2.41
C LEU A 373 -10.09 -16.28 2.01
N GLU A 374 -10.32 -17.56 1.75
CA GLU A 374 -9.30 -18.48 1.23
C GLU A 374 -8.81 -18.04 -0.16
N LYS A 375 -9.72 -17.61 -1.04
CA LYS A 375 -9.35 -17.13 -2.37
C LYS A 375 -8.50 -15.86 -2.31
N ILE A 376 -8.81 -14.96 -1.40
CA ILE A 376 -8.01 -13.75 -1.15
C ILE A 376 -6.58 -14.14 -0.73
N HIS A 377 -6.43 -15.05 0.24
CA HIS A 377 -5.11 -15.52 0.66
C HIS A 377 -4.29 -16.19 -0.45
N GLN A 378 -4.95 -16.83 -1.42
CA GLN A 378 -4.29 -17.41 -2.60
C GLN A 378 -3.86 -16.36 -3.63
N LEU A 379 -4.59 -15.24 -3.74
CA LEU A 379 -4.39 -14.26 -4.80
C LEU A 379 -3.53 -13.08 -4.37
N SER A 380 -3.58 -12.67 -3.10
CA SER A 380 -2.99 -11.42 -2.62
C SER A 380 -2.01 -11.63 -1.48
N ASP A 381 -0.92 -10.86 -1.49
CA ASP A 381 -0.02 -10.75 -0.35
C ASP A 381 -0.69 -10.00 0.81
N PRO A 382 -0.32 -10.28 2.08
CA PRO A 382 -0.93 -9.63 3.26
C PRO A 382 -0.88 -8.10 3.27
N SER A 383 0.05 -7.49 2.54
CA SER A 383 0.22 -6.03 2.41
C SER A 383 -0.64 -5.41 1.29
N THR A 384 -1.30 -6.23 0.46
CA THR A 384 -2.11 -5.71 -0.65
C THR A 384 -3.45 -5.17 -0.12
N PRO A 385 -3.91 -3.99 -0.54
CA PRO A 385 -5.26 -3.51 -0.22
C PRO A 385 -6.33 -4.42 -0.86
N VAL A 386 -7.32 -4.84 -0.08
CA VAL A 386 -8.41 -5.72 -0.53
C VAL A 386 -9.76 -5.16 -0.08
N ILE A 387 -10.66 -4.98 -1.04
CA ILE A 387 -12.06 -4.58 -0.84
C ILE A 387 -12.96 -5.75 -1.23
N ILE A 388 -13.97 -6.03 -0.41
CA ILE A 388 -15.01 -7.03 -0.69
C ILE A 388 -16.36 -6.35 -0.60
N THR A 389 -17.14 -6.45 -1.66
CA THR A 389 -18.50 -5.91 -1.76
C THR A 389 -19.51 -7.00 -2.02
N GLY A 390 -20.77 -6.73 -1.70
CA GLY A 390 -21.85 -7.59 -2.13
C GLY A 390 -23.13 -7.39 -1.36
N ASP A 391 -24.15 -8.07 -1.87
CA ASP A 391 -25.33 -8.46 -1.10
C ASP A 391 -25.03 -9.81 -0.45
N PHE A 392 -24.96 -9.81 0.87
CA PHE A 392 -24.60 -11.00 1.63
C PHE A 392 -25.82 -11.82 2.06
N ASN A 393 -27.04 -11.33 1.86
CA ASN A 393 -28.27 -11.96 2.38
C ASN A 393 -28.14 -12.36 3.87
N SER A 394 -27.35 -11.60 4.63
CA SER A 394 -26.90 -11.94 5.97
C SER A 394 -26.82 -10.67 6.79
N SER A 395 -27.44 -10.66 7.97
CA SER A 395 -27.32 -9.53 8.90
C SER A 395 -26.05 -9.64 9.76
N PRO A 396 -25.66 -8.58 10.49
CA PRO A 396 -24.52 -8.62 11.42
C PRO A 396 -24.64 -9.69 12.52
N ALA A 397 -25.84 -10.23 12.76
CA ALA A 397 -26.08 -11.29 13.74
C ALA A 397 -25.83 -12.71 13.19
N THR A 398 -25.53 -12.85 11.89
CA THR A 398 -25.36 -14.16 11.24
C THR A 398 -23.91 -14.66 11.27
N SER A 399 -23.73 -15.97 11.16
CA SER A 399 -22.40 -16.59 11.16
C SER A 399 -21.54 -16.12 9.98
N ALA A 400 -22.13 -16.00 8.79
CA ALA A 400 -21.41 -15.64 7.57
C ALA A 400 -20.80 -14.24 7.69
N TYR A 401 -21.56 -13.27 8.21
CA TYR A 401 -21.03 -11.95 8.56
C TYR A 401 -19.89 -12.08 9.58
N GLY A 402 -20.10 -12.84 10.66
CA GLY A 402 -19.09 -13.04 11.70
C GLY A 402 -17.79 -13.66 11.16
N THR A 403 -17.88 -14.52 10.15
CA THR A 403 -16.71 -15.11 9.48
C THR A 403 -15.95 -14.09 8.65
N MET A 404 -16.63 -13.22 7.90
CA MET A 404 -15.99 -12.09 7.21
C MET A 404 -15.35 -11.11 8.21
N ALA A 405 -16.11 -10.67 9.21
CA ALA A 405 -15.72 -9.65 10.18
C ALA A 405 -14.57 -10.07 11.12
N ARG A 406 -14.24 -11.36 11.18
CA ARG A 406 -13.07 -11.86 11.92
C ARG A 406 -11.74 -11.55 11.24
N GLN A 407 -11.73 -11.38 9.91
CA GLN A 407 -10.51 -11.17 9.13
C GLN A 407 -10.50 -9.81 8.42
N PHE A 408 -11.67 -9.27 8.13
CA PHE A 408 -11.85 -7.99 7.46
C PHE A 408 -12.68 -7.04 8.32
N ASN A 409 -12.43 -5.75 8.16
CA ASN A 409 -13.18 -4.69 8.84
C ASN A 409 -14.45 -4.36 8.06
N ASP A 410 -15.60 -4.32 8.74
CA ASP A 410 -16.82 -3.71 8.20
C ASP A 410 -16.58 -2.20 8.07
N ALA A 411 -16.63 -1.69 6.83
CA ALA A 411 -16.32 -0.30 6.52
C ALA A 411 -17.18 0.70 7.31
N LYS A 412 -18.43 0.34 7.65
CA LYS A 412 -19.30 1.18 8.47
C LYS A 412 -18.73 1.39 9.88
N LEU A 413 -18.19 0.32 10.47
CA LEU A 413 -17.72 0.31 11.86
C LEU A 413 -16.36 0.99 12.00
N VAL A 414 -15.53 0.95 10.96
CA VAL A 414 -14.18 1.54 10.97
C VAL A 414 -14.08 2.89 10.26
N SER A 415 -15.20 3.43 9.79
CA SER A 415 -15.28 4.75 9.17
C SER A 415 -14.78 5.84 10.13
N LYS A 416 -13.87 6.70 9.64
CA LYS A 416 -13.32 7.83 10.41
C LYS A 416 -14.39 8.89 10.69
N SER A 417 -15.24 9.19 9.71
CA SER A 417 -16.41 10.02 9.94
C SER A 417 -17.59 9.19 10.45
N LYS A 418 -18.53 9.85 11.14
CA LYS A 418 -19.82 9.24 11.47
C LYS A 418 -20.49 8.72 10.19
N PRO A 419 -20.94 7.44 10.14
CA PRO A 419 -21.70 6.90 9.00
C PRO A 419 -22.94 7.74 8.69
N TYR A 420 -23.20 7.98 7.41
CA TYR A 420 -24.36 8.72 6.90
C TYR A 420 -25.45 7.78 6.36
N GLY A 421 -26.71 8.23 6.43
CA GLY A 421 -27.85 7.46 5.95
C GLY A 421 -28.37 6.43 6.97
N PRO A 422 -29.35 5.62 6.57
CA PRO A 422 -29.98 4.63 7.44
C PRO A 422 -29.05 3.44 7.76
N ASP A 423 -29.45 2.62 8.74
CA ASP A 423 -28.80 1.34 8.98
C ASP A 423 -29.17 0.29 7.93
N SER A 424 -30.46 0.22 7.58
CA SER A 424 -30.98 -0.69 6.56
C SER A 424 -30.44 -0.37 5.18
N THR A 425 -30.14 -1.42 4.41
CA THR A 425 -29.78 -1.32 2.99
C THR A 425 -30.86 -1.88 2.09
N PHE A 426 -31.79 -2.66 2.63
CA PHE A 426 -32.96 -3.17 1.91
C PHE A 426 -34.22 -2.38 2.27
N GLN A 427 -35.05 -2.07 1.27
CA GLN A 427 -36.29 -1.30 1.43
C GLN A 427 -37.47 -1.79 0.57
N ASP A 428 -37.29 -2.84 -0.26
CA ASP A 428 -38.38 -3.55 -0.96
C ASP A 428 -39.28 -2.62 -1.83
N PHE A 429 -38.69 -1.59 -2.42
CA PHE A 429 -39.36 -0.48 -3.11
C PHE A 429 -40.38 0.33 -2.28
N LYS A 430 -40.41 0.20 -0.95
CA LYS A 430 -41.43 0.83 -0.10
C LYS A 430 -41.08 2.25 0.32
N TYR A 431 -41.25 3.20 -0.59
CA TYR A 431 -40.84 4.61 -0.37
C TYR A 431 -41.32 5.24 0.96
N HIS A 432 -42.61 5.16 1.28
CA HIS A 432 -43.18 5.91 2.42
C HIS A 432 -43.00 5.26 3.79
N ASN A 433 -42.73 3.96 3.88
CA ASN A 433 -42.83 3.25 5.16
C ASN A 433 -41.86 2.08 5.32
N TRP A 434 -40.83 1.95 4.48
CA TRP A 434 -39.88 0.83 4.53
C TRP A 434 -39.31 0.61 5.95
N ILE A 435 -39.01 1.68 6.69
CA ILE A 435 -38.50 1.62 8.08
C ILE A 435 -39.36 0.75 9.01
N ASN A 436 -40.68 0.75 8.84
CA ASN A 436 -41.59 0.07 9.76
C ASN A 436 -42.01 -1.33 9.28
N VAL A 437 -41.73 -1.68 8.03
CA VAL A 437 -42.30 -2.88 7.38
C VAL A 437 -41.26 -3.81 6.78
N VAL A 438 -40.02 -3.36 6.60
CA VAL A 438 -38.89 -4.17 6.11
C VAL A 438 -37.99 -4.49 7.31
N LYS A 439 -37.61 -5.77 7.46
CA LYS A 439 -36.97 -6.29 8.70
C LYS A 439 -35.57 -6.86 8.47
N GLU A 440 -35.20 -7.07 7.21
CA GLU A 440 -33.93 -7.63 6.77
C GLU A 440 -32.76 -6.73 7.21
N GLY A 441 -32.98 -5.41 7.21
CA GLY A 441 -32.04 -4.43 7.72
C GLY A 441 -30.81 -4.27 6.80
N ARG A 442 -29.63 -4.36 7.39
CA ARG A 442 -28.35 -4.23 6.68
C ARG A 442 -27.87 -5.59 6.19
N ILE A 443 -27.96 -5.81 4.88
CA ILE A 443 -27.51 -7.04 4.21
C ILE A 443 -26.46 -6.79 3.13
N ASP A 444 -26.24 -5.52 2.75
CA ASP A 444 -25.21 -5.09 1.81
C ASP A 444 -24.00 -4.53 2.58
N PHE A 445 -22.81 -5.01 2.24
CA PHE A 445 -21.59 -4.65 2.97
C PHE A 445 -20.43 -4.28 2.05
N ILE A 446 -19.57 -3.42 2.59
CA ILE A 446 -18.21 -3.22 2.11
C ILE A 446 -17.28 -3.64 3.25
N PHE A 447 -16.47 -4.66 3.00
CA PHE A 447 -15.42 -5.12 3.90
C PHE A 447 -14.04 -4.72 3.36
N VAL A 448 -13.15 -4.29 4.24
CA VAL A 448 -11.78 -3.88 3.89
C VAL A 448 -10.75 -4.49 4.83
N ASN A 449 -9.54 -4.78 4.34
CA ASN A 449 -8.45 -5.23 5.22
C ASN A 449 -7.74 -4.05 5.92
N ASN A 450 -6.74 -4.36 6.75
CA ASN A 450 -6.02 -3.35 7.56
C ASN A 450 -5.11 -2.41 6.75
N ASN A 451 -4.94 -2.67 5.45
CA ASN A 451 -4.16 -1.80 4.55
C ASN A 451 -4.99 -0.64 4.00
N ILE A 452 -6.27 -0.54 4.40
CA ILE A 452 -7.21 0.45 3.90
C ILE A 452 -7.77 1.26 5.07
N GLU A 453 -7.72 2.58 4.92
CA GLU A 453 -8.43 3.51 5.79
C GLU A 453 -9.78 3.89 5.19
N VAL A 454 -10.85 3.76 5.96
CA VAL A 454 -12.19 4.19 5.55
C VAL A 454 -12.44 5.62 6.04
N LEU A 455 -12.42 6.59 5.13
CA LEU A 455 -12.57 8.01 5.46
C LEU A 455 -14.01 8.35 5.82
N ASN A 456 -14.95 7.82 5.04
CA ASN A 456 -16.38 7.99 5.26
C ASN A 456 -17.17 6.79 4.72
N TYR A 457 -18.40 6.64 5.20
CA TYR A 457 -19.35 5.62 4.81
C TYR A 457 -20.75 6.23 4.70
N ALA A 458 -21.52 5.83 3.69
CA ALA A 458 -22.91 6.24 3.51
C ALA A 458 -23.79 5.13 2.92
N VAL A 459 -25.06 5.11 3.32
CA VAL A 459 -26.15 4.46 2.60
C VAL A 459 -26.95 5.55 1.90
N LEU A 460 -27.05 5.50 0.58
CA LEU A 460 -27.67 6.57 -0.22
C LEU A 460 -29.15 6.30 -0.44
N THR A 461 -30.00 7.28 -0.09
CA THR A 461 -31.47 7.16 -0.17
C THR A 461 -32.07 7.98 -1.31
N ASP A 462 -31.31 8.18 -2.38
CA ASP A 462 -31.72 8.90 -3.58
C ASP A 462 -33.02 8.31 -4.14
N SER A 463 -33.90 9.17 -4.64
CA SER A 463 -35.19 8.78 -5.20
C SER A 463 -35.60 9.72 -6.34
N ARG A 464 -36.49 9.24 -7.20
CA ARG A 464 -37.12 10.01 -8.28
C ARG A 464 -38.61 9.68 -8.29
N ASP A 465 -39.45 10.71 -8.30
CA ASP A 465 -40.91 10.57 -8.35
C ASP A 465 -41.46 9.61 -7.29
N LEU A 466 -40.93 9.74 -6.06
CA LEU A 466 -41.29 8.90 -4.90
C LEU A 466 -40.98 7.40 -5.08
N ARG A 467 -39.97 7.07 -5.89
CA ARG A 467 -39.47 5.70 -6.08
C ARG A 467 -37.97 5.64 -5.92
N PHE A 468 -37.49 4.49 -5.47
CA PHE A 468 -36.07 4.21 -5.37
C PHE A 468 -35.51 3.60 -6.67
N PRO A 469 -34.22 3.83 -7.01
CA PRO A 469 -33.60 3.26 -8.20
C PRO A 469 -33.44 1.73 -8.17
N SER A 470 -33.53 1.11 -6.99
CA SER A 470 -33.55 -0.34 -6.75
C SER A 470 -34.38 -0.59 -5.49
N ASP A 471 -34.65 -1.84 -5.10
CA ASP A 471 -35.18 -2.22 -3.79
C ASP A 471 -34.10 -2.24 -2.69
N HIS A 472 -32.84 -2.13 -3.09
CA HIS A 472 -31.71 -1.83 -2.22
C HIS A 472 -31.31 -0.35 -2.32
N PHE A 473 -30.69 0.16 -1.25
CA PHE A 473 -29.91 1.39 -1.27
C PHE A 473 -28.45 1.06 -1.57
N PRO A 474 -27.76 1.82 -2.44
CA PRO A 474 -26.33 1.63 -2.63
C PRO A 474 -25.59 2.03 -1.36
N VAL A 475 -24.61 1.21 -1.00
CA VAL A 475 -23.65 1.50 0.07
C VAL A 475 -22.39 2.03 -0.58
N VAL A 476 -21.87 3.14 -0.08
CA VAL A 476 -20.66 3.80 -0.60
C VAL A 476 -19.71 4.13 0.54
N CYS A 477 -18.41 4.01 0.30
CA CYS A 477 -17.39 4.54 1.19
C CYS A 477 -16.27 5.21 0.40
N THR A 478 -15.69 6.26 0.98
CA THR A 478 -14.42 6.80 0.50
C THR A 478 -13.30 6.13 1.28
N ILE A 479 -12.36 5.51 0.57
CA ILE A 479 -11.24 4.78 1.16
C ILE A 479 -9.89 5.31 0.70
N ARG A 480 -8.84 5.06 1.50
CA ARG A 480 -7.48 5.51 1.25
C ARG A 480 -6.44 4.42 1.56
N PHE A 481 -5.45 4.23 0.67
CA PHE A 481 -4.36 3.25 0.85
C PHE A 481 -3.06 3.57 0.09
#